data_AF-A0A316A9L7-F1
#
_entry.id   AF-A0A316A9L7-F1
#
_cell.length_a   1.000
_cell.length_b   1.000
_cell.length_c   1.000
_cell.angle_alpha   90.00
_cell.angle_beta   90.00
_cell.angle_gamma   90.00
#
_symmetry.space_group_name_H-M   'P 1'
#
loop_
_entity.id
_entity.type
_entity.pdbx_description
1 polymer ?
#
loop_
_entity_poly.entity_id
_entity_poly.type
_entity_poly.pdbx_seq_one_letter_code
_entity_poly.pdbx_strand_id
1 'polypeptide(L)'
;MLFWPGIAGLCCGALTGAWVPVSVLWHTRDPLAGRITGTREKRTHMAAGTALAPAPELDLARAVQAAGAVLRKVVVHEDEVLREGGLVVDGLVRRVAAAAVIRNPWVGRGHVADLAPAVAATAPLVARALAHLLLDAAGGAHRVEAFGKAVVVGLDGEAEHGAAFIHTPYFGDVLRWATEGTSIIAFSEARGDAGETITVPMWHKTAAATRSHYQSVQVRVPDAPRRDELVLVAAVSTSARPRARIGDRTTDAPFDPSDPAAYGHGNGDTGTSSDSTAGGAA
;
A
#
# COMPACT_ATOMS: atom_id res chain seq x y z
N MET A 1 -9.90 -64.09 5.80
CA MET A 1 -9.80 -65.55 6.06
C MET A 1 -9.22 -66.16 4.82
N LEU A 2 -8.07 -66.83 4.75
CA LEU A 2 -7.04 -67.35 5.65
C LEU A 2 -5.95 -67.80 4.62
N PHE A 3 -4.66 -67.56 4.72
CA PHE A 3 -3.71 -68.24 5.60
C PHE A 3 -2.30 -67.70 5.25
N TRP A 4 -1.48 -67.47 6.28
CA TRP A 4 -0.01 -67.44 6.22
C TRP A 4 0.45 -68.69 7.00
N PRO A 5 1.54 -69.40 6.60
CA PRO A 5 2.86 -69.25 7.26
C PRO A 5 4.02 -69.44 6.23
N GLY A 6 5.31 -69.14 6.43
CA GLY A 6 6.10 -68.66 7.55
C GLY A 6 7.60 -68.73 7.20
N ILE A 7 8.39 -67.84 7.84
CA ILE A 7 9.72 -68.04 8.44
C ILE A 7 10.93 -68.47 7.57
N ALA A 8 11.90 -67.54 7.47
CA ALA A 8 13.37 -67.71 7.55
C ALA A 8 13.95 -66.31 7.84
N GLY A 9 14.97 -66.03 8.65
CA GLY A 9 15.92 -66.79 9.45
C GLY A 9 16.98 -65.79 9.95
N LEU A 10 17.42 -65.99 11.20
CA LEU A 10 18.59 -65.49 11.94
C LEU A 10 19.62 -64.55 11.23
N CYS A 11 20.10 -63.51 11.93
CA CYS A 11 21.38 -63.60 12.67
C CYS A 11 21.75 -62.33 13.47
N CYS A 12 22.46 -62.62 14.57
CA CYS A 12 22.97 -61.76 15.64
C CYS A 12 24.28 -61.06 15.22
N GLY A 13 24.55 -59.85 15.74
CA GLY A 13 25.82 -59.14 15.56
C GLY A 13 25.96 -57.98 16.55
N ALA A 14 27.07 -57.98 17.30
CA ALA A 14 27.25 -57.37 18.61
C ALA A 14 27.67 -55.88 18.63
N LEU A 15 27.50 -55.33 19.84
CA LEU A 15 27.89 -54.03 20.39
C LEU A 15 29.39 -53.68 20.27
N THR A 16 29.68 -52.45 19.87
CA THR A 16 30.72 -51.52 20.41
C THR A 16 30.25 -50.12 19.96
N GLY A 17 30.22 -49.00 20.69
CA GLY A 17 30.96 -48.53 21.85
C GLY A 17 31.43 -47.11 21.52
N ALA A 18 30.68 -46.07 21.88
CA ALA A 18 31.19 -44.69 21.92
C ALA A 18 30.27 -43.79 22.76
N TRP A 19 30.78 -43.40 23.92
CA TRP A 19 30.25 -42.36 24.80
C TRP A 19 30.47 -40.98 24.16
N VAL A 20 29.44 -40.14 24.13
CA VAL A 20 29.55 -38.70 23.84
C VAL A 20 29.05 -37.93 25.07
N PRO A 21 29.84 -37.00 25.63
CA PRO A 21 29.45 -36.30 26.84
C PRO A 21 28.38 -35.24 26.55
N VAL A 22 27.28 -35.31 27.30
CA VAL A 22 26.27 -34.26 27.42
C VAL A 22 26.86 -33.09 28.20
N SER A 23 27.13 -31.97 27.52
CA SER A 23 27.43 -30.69 28.16
C SER A 23 26.21 -29.80 28.04
N VAL A 24 25.48 -29.64 29.15
CA VAL A 24 24.40 -28.68 29.30
C VAL A 24 25.03 -27.29 29.42
N LEU A 25 24.94 -26.49 28.36
CA LEU A 25 25.30 -25.08 28.40
C LEU A 25 24.03 -24.24 28.31
N TRP A 26 23.62 -23.67 29.45
CA TRP A 26 22.61 -22.62 29.48
C TRP A 26 23.18 -21.38 28.80
N HIS A 27 22.56 -20.93 27.71
CA HIS A 27 22.76 -19.59 27.17
C HIS A 27 21.45 -18.84 27.28
N THR A 28 21.34 -18.02 28.32
CA THR A 28 20.36 -16.94 28.40
C THR A 28 20.71 -15.91 27.34
N ARG A 29 20.04 -15.96 26.17
CA ARG A 29 20.09 -14.87 25.20
C ARG A 29 19.05 -13.83 25.56
N ASP A 30 19.56 -12.67 25.96
CA ASP A 30 18.87 -11.41 26.11
C ASP A 30 18.15 -11.03 24.79
N PRO A 31 16.82 -10.85 24.76
CA PRO A 31 16.08 -10.47 23.55
C PRO A 31 16.12 -8.96 23.25
N LEU A 32 16.90 -8.15 23.98
CA LEU A 32 16.95 -6.69 23.82
C LEU A 32 18.27 -6.12 23.26
N ALA A 33 19.24 -6.96 22.89
CA ALA A 33 20.45 -6.52 22.19
C ALA A 33 20.19 -6.32 20.69
N GLY A 34 19.45 -5.27 20.33
CA GLY A 34 19.13 -4.96 18.94
C GLY A 34 18.41 -3.64 18.74
N ARG A 35 18.83 -2.56 19.41
CA ARG A 35 18.54 -1.20 18.94
C ARG A 35 19.75 -0.69 18.18
N ILE A 36 19.54 -0.21 16.96
CA ILE A 36 19.83 1.18 16.56
C ILE A 36 19.39 1.33 15.10
N THR A 37 18.65 2.42 14.87
CA THR A 37 18.30 3.06 13.61
C THR A 37 19.34 2.86 12.50
N GLY A 38 18.97 2.14 11.46
CA GLY A 38 19.77 2.01 10.24
C GLY A 38 19.10 2.73 9.08
N THR A 39 19.56 3.93 8.74
CA THR A 39 19.54 4.38 7.35
C THR A 39 20.29 3.33 6.54
N ARG A 40 19.61 2.66 5.61
CA ARG A 40 20.18 1.60 4.79
C ARG A 40 21.19 2.19 3.79
N GLU A 41 22.41 2.44 4.23
CA GLU A 41 23.54 2.62 3.31
C GLU A 41 23.90 1.26 2.69
N LYS A 42 23.67 1.13 1.38
CA LYS A 42 24.13 -0.01 0.58
C LYS A 42 25.67 -0.04 0.64
N ARG A 43 26.23 -1.03 1.33
CA ARG A 43 27.67 -1.31 1.32
C ARG A 43 28.04 -1.99 -0.01
N THR A 44 28.45 -1.22 -1.01
CA THR A 44 29.04 -1.73 -2.25
C THR A 44 30.54 -1.95 -2.05
N HIS A 45 31.00 -3.17 -2.29
CA HIS A 45 32.43 -3.45 -2.45
C HIS A 45 32.92 -2.75 -3.73
N MET A 46 33.87 -1.80 -3.59
CA MET A 46 34.50 -1.14 -4.73
C MET A 46 35.49 -2.08 -5.41
N ALA A 47 35.11 -2.58 -6.59
CA ALA A 47 36.03 -2.93 -7.65
C ALA A 47 36.21 -1.69 -8.55
N ALA A 48 37.45 -1.39 -8.92
CA ALA A 48 37.79 -0.26 -9.76
C ALA A 48 37.26 -0.45 -11.20
N GLY A 49 36.64 0.59 -11.76
CA GLY A 49 36.70 0.87 -13.21
C GLY A 49 35.53 0.46 -14.10
N THR A 50 34.32 0.18 -13.58
CA THR A 50 33.10 0.19 -14.40
C THR A 50 32.37 1.51 -14.16
N ALA A 51 32.19 2.32 -15.20
CA ALA A 51 31.26 3.45 -15.13
C ALA A 51 29.93 2.90 -14.61
N LEU A 52 29.46 3.42 -13.47
CA LEU A 52 28.19 3.01 -12.88
C LEU A 52 27.13 3.18 -13.97
N ALA A 53 26.45 2.10 -14.35
CA ALA A 53 25.34 2.19 -15.28
C ALA A 53 24.39 3.30 -14.80
N PRO A 54 23.85 4.14 -15.71
CA PRO A 54 22.95 5.21 -15.31
C PRO A 54 21.82 4.63 -14.46
N ALA A 55 21.48 5.33 -13.38
CA ALA A 55 20.38 4.93 -12.53
C ALA A 55 19.08 4.84 -13.37
N PRO A 56 18.22 3.85 -13.17
CA PRO A 56 17.01 3.66 -13.98
C PRO A 56 16.10 4.89 -14.01
N GLU A 57 16.15 5.74 -12.97
CA GLU A 57 15.43 7.01 -12.91
C GLU A 57 15.95 8.05 -13.91
N LEU A 58 17.24 8.02 -14.24
CA LEU A 58 17.82 8.91 -15.26
C LEU A 58 17.44 8.49 -16.67
N ASP A 59 17.36 7.18 -16.92
CA ASP A 59 16.86 6.65 -18.21
C ASP A 59 15.38 6.97 -18.39
N LEU A 60 14.58 6.86 -17.32
CA LEU A 60 13.22 7.36 -17.29
C LEU A 60 13.15 8.85 -17.59
N ALA A 61 13.95 9.68 -16.92
CA ALA A 61 13.93 11.12 -17.13
C ALA A 61 14.22 11.47 -18.59
N ARG A 62 15.18 10.77 -19.22
CA ARG A 62 15.49 10.89 -20.65
C ARG A 62 14.34 10.46 -21.55
N ALA A 63 13.67 9.35 -21.24
CA ALA A 63 12.53 8.87 -22.01
C ALA A 63 11.33 9.84 -21.93
N VAL A 64 11.05 10.37 -20.74
CA VAL A 64 10.02 11.40 -20.54
C VAL A 64 10.39 12.69 -21.30
N GLN A 65 11.66 13.09 -21.25
CA GLN A 65 12.20 14.22 -22.03
C GLN A 65 12.02 14.02 -23.54
N ALA A 66 12.33 12.84 -24.05
CA ALA A 66 12.15 12.50 -25.47
C ALA A 66 10.68 12.52 -25.90
N ALA A 67 9.75 12.23 -24.98
CA ALA A 67 8.31 12.31 -25.18
C ALA A 67 7.75 13.75 -25.07
N GLY A 68 8.60 14.75 -24.83
CA GLY A 68 8.22 16.17 -24.77
C GLY A 68 7.73 16.65 -23.40
N ALA A 69 7.87 15.85 -22.35
CA ALA A 69 7.61 16.24 -20.96
C ALA A 69 8.92 16.28 -20.16
N VAL A 70 8.94 16.94 -19.00
CA VAL A 70 10.16 17.04 -18.18
C VAL A 70 9.91 16.38 -16.83
N LEU A 71 10.66 15.33 -16.48
CA LEU A 71 10.65 14.74 -15.14
C LEU A 71 11.71 15.43 -14.28
N ARG A 72 11.27 16.18 -13.26
CA ARG A 72 12.17 16.90 -12.36
C ARG A 72 12.60 16.08 -11.15
N LYS A 73 11.68 15.31 -10.58
CA LYS A 73 11.91 14.62 -9.30
C LYS A 73 11.04 13.37 -9.18
N VAL A 74 11.58 12.38 -8.49
CA VAL A 74 10.83 11.23 -7.99
C VAL A 74 11.00 11.15 -6.48
N VAL A 75 9.94 10.78 -5.77
CA VAL A 75 9.95 10.55 -4.32
C VAL A 75 9.28 9.22 -4.04
N VAL A 76 9.86 8.41 -3.15
CA VAL A 76 9.24 7.20 -2.62
C VAL A 76 9.05 7.37 -1.12
N HIS A 77 7.85 7.07 -0.63
CA HIS A 77 7.48 7.09 0.77
C HIS A 77 7.04 5.68 1.18
N GLU A 78 7.62 5.16 2.27
CA GLU A 78 7.29 3.87 2.86
C GLU A 78 6.76 4.09 4.28
N ASP A 79 5.59 3.53 4.55
CA ASP A 79 4.93 3.51 5.86
C ASP A 79 4.75 2.05 6.28
N GLU A 80 5.36 1.66 7.42
CA GLU A 80 5.23 0.33 8.01
C GLU A 80 4.53 0.41 9.37
N VAL A 81 3.40 -0.27 9.50
CA VAL A 81 2.68 -0.37 10.77
C VAL A 81 3.13 -1.63 11.50
N LEU A 82 3.75 -1.47 12.67
CA LEU A 82 4.20 -2.60 13.51
C LEU A 82 3.21 -2.95 14.63
N ARG A 83 2.44 -1.95 15.09
CA ARG A 83 1.45 -2.08 16.16
C ARG A 83 0.27 -1.16 15.91
N GLU A 84 -0.95 -1.63 16.16
CA GLU A 84 -2.16 -0.82 16.11
C GLU A 84 -3.20 -1.33 17.10
N GLY A 85 -3.88 -0.42 17.81
CA GLY A 85 -4.85 -0.79 18.85
C GLY A 85 -4.23 -1.55 20.02
N GLY A 86 -2.97 -1.25 20.37
CA GLY A 86 -2.25 -1.87 21.48
C GLY A 86 -1.62 -3.25 21.19
N LEU A 87 -1.85 -3.81 20.00
CA LEU A 87 -1.38 -5.14 19.62
C LEU A 87 -0.37 -5.08 18.47
N VAL A 88 0.52 -6.07 18.40
CA VAL A 88 1.36 -6.31 17.21
C VAL A 88 0.46 -6.73 16.06
N VAL A 89 0.74 -6.24 14.85
CA VAL A 89 -0.03 -6.58 13.66
C VAL A 89 0.36 -7.96 13.14
N ASP A 90 -0.61 -8.70 12.63
CA ASP A 90 -0.38 -10.02 12.03
C ASP A 90 0.14 -9.83 10.60
N GLY A 91 1.46 -9.92 10.42
CA GLY A 91 2.14 -9.67 9.14
C GLY A 91 2.49 -8.20 8.89
N LEU A 92 3.43 -7.95 7.99
CA LEU A 92 3.92 -6.61 7.72
C LEU A 92 2.91 -5.81 6.87
N VAL A 93 2.25 -4.83 7.49
CA VAL A 93 1.45 -3.82 6.79
C VAL A 93 2.38 -2.74 6.28
N ARG A 94 2.80 -2.84 5.01
CA ARG A 94 3.60 -1.84 4.32
C ARG A 94 2.76 -1.12 3.29
N ARG A 95 2.76 0.20 3.35
CA ARG A 95 2.20 1.09 2.34
C ARG A 95 3.36 1.81 1.66
N VAL A 96 3.35 1.81 0.33
CA VAL A 96 4.35 2.52 -0.45
C VAL A 96 3.62 3.49 -1.35
N ALA A 97 4.10 4.73 -1.40
CA ALA A 97 3.68 5.69 -2.41
C ALA A 97 4.90 6.20 -3.18
N ALA A 98 4.78 6.28 -4.50
CA ALA A 98 5.76 6.85 -5.38
C ALA A 98 5.14 8.05 -6.09
N ALA A 99 5.86 9.18 -6.09
CA ALA A 99 5.44 10.42 -6.72
C ALA A 99 6.45 10.86 -7.78
N ALA A 100 5.95 11.29 -8.93
CA ALA A 100 6.73 11.88 -10.02
C ALA A 100 6.32 13.33 -10.21
N VAL A 101 7.29 14.24 -10.18
CA VAL A 101 7.10 15.65 -10.46
C VAL A 101 7.44 15.91 -11.92
N ILE A 102 6.42 16.22 -12.72
CA ILE A 102 6.59 16.52 -14.14
C ILE A 102 6.19 17.96 -14.45
N ARG A 103 6.83 18.56 -15.45
CA ARG A 103 6.33 19.80 -16.04
C ARG A 103 4.95 19.57 -16.63
N ASN A 104 4.02 20.46 -16.35
CA ASN A 104 2.70 20.46 -16.95
C ASN A 104 2.83 20.83 -18.44
N PRO A 105 2.47 19.94 -19.39
CA PRO A 105 2.73 20.15 -20.80
C PRO A 105 1.85 21.25 -21.42
N TRP A 106 0.77 21.66 -20.75
CA TRP A 106 -0.20 22.62 -21.27
C TRP A 106 -0.01 24.05 -20.74
N VAL A 107 0.78 24.23 -19.68
CA VAL A 107 1.05 25.56 -19.12
C VAL A 107 1.76 26.44 -20.15
N GLY A 108 1.24 27.66 -20.33
CA GLY A 108 1.73 28.64 -21.30
C GLY A 108 1.18 28.47 -22.72
N ARG A 109 0.27 27.52 -22.97
CA ARG A 109 -0.33 27.29 -24.31
C ARG A 109 -1.73 27.91 -24.48
N GLY A 110 -2.23 28.61 -23.48
CA GLY A 110 -3.64 29.03 -23.43
C GLY A 110 -4.56 27.82 -23.22
N HIS A 111 -5.79 27.90 -23.72
CA HIS A 111 -6.74 26.79 -23.67
C HIS A 111 -6.37 25.71 -24.69
N VAL A 112 -6.24 24.46 -24.24
CA VAL A 112 -5.98 23.31 -25.10
C VAL A 112 -7.19 22.38 -25.03
N ALA A 113 -7.97 22.31 -26.11
CA ALA A 113 -9.19 21.52 -26.14
C ALA A 113 -8.96 20.00 -26.16
N ASP A 114 -7.85 19.55 -26.75
CA ASP A 114 -7.48 18.14 -26.80
C ASP A 114 -6.19 17.87 -26.00
N LEU A 115 -6.37 17.25 -24.84
CA LEU A 115 -5.28 16.88 -23.94
C LEU A 115 -4.67 15.51 -24.29
N ALA A 116 -5.34 14.69 -25.11
CA ALA A 116 -4.98 13.29 -25.32
C ALA A 116 -3.56 13.08 -25.89
N PRO A 117 -3.04 13.90 -26.83
CA PRO A 117 -1.71 13.67 -27.40
C PRO A 117 -0.59 13.70 -26.36
N ALA A 118 -0.62 14.68 -25.44
CA ALA A 118 0.41 14.82 -24.40
C ALA A 118 0.30 13.70 -23.34
N VAL A 119 -0.92 13.29 -22.99
CA VAL A 119 -1.17 12.18 -22.08
C VAL A 119 -0.66 10.86 -22.67
N ALA A 120 -1.01 10.55 -23.91
CA ALA A 120 -0.61 9.31 -24.57
C ALA A 120 0.92 9.15 -24.65
N ALA A 121 1.63 10.26 -24.88
CA ALA A 121 3.09 10.27 -24.91
C ALA A 121 3.74 10.12 -23.52
N THR A 122 3.15 10.73 -22.48
CA THR A 122 3.83 10.91 -21.18
C THR A 122 3.35 9.93 -20.11
N ALA A 123 2.05 9.75 -19.96
CA ALA A 123 1.46 9.02 -18.85
C ALA A 123 1.94 7.56 -18.73
N PRO A 124 2.09 6.78 -19.82
CA PRO A 124 2.56 5.39 -19.70
C PRO A 124 4.00 5.29 -19.20
N LEU A 125 4.86 6.25 -19.56
CA LEU A 125 6.25 6.29 -19.11
C LEU A 125 6.33 6.57 -17.61
N VAL A 126 5.60 7.58 -17.15
CA VAL A 126 5.54 7.93 -15.73
C VAL A 126 4.93 6.78 -14.91
N ALA A 127 3.82 6.20 -15.37
CA ALA A 127 3.18 5.09 -14.68
C ALA A 127 4.08 3.86 -14.56
N ARG A 128 4.83 3.49 -15.62
CA ARG A 128 5.78 2.38 -15.57
C ARG A 128 6.88 2.59 -14.53
N ALA A 129 7.41 3.81 -14.45
CA ALA A 129 8.43 4.13 -13.47
C ALA A 129 7.92 4.10 -12.04
N LEU A 130 6.76 4.72 -11.79
CA LEU A 130 6.15 4.67 -10.46
C LEU A 130 5.84 3.23 -10.07
N ALA A 131 5.31 2.42 -10.99
CA ALA A 131 5.09 1.00 -10.74
C ALA A 131 6.40 0.26 -10.41
N HIS A 132 7.49 0.48 -11.14
CA HIS A 132 8.77 -0.15 -10.84
C HIS A 132 9.23 0.14 -9.40
N LEU A 133 9.20 1.42 -8.99
CA LEU A 133 9.60 1.85 -7.65
C LEU A 133 8.70 1.27 -6.57
N LEU A 134 7.39 1.25 -6.81
CA LEU A 134 6.41 0.66 -5.90
C LEU A 134 6.66 -0.83 -5.71
N LEU A 135 6.90 -1.56 -6.79
CA LEU A 135 7.10 -3.01 -6.75
C LEU A 135 8.45 -3.38 -6.12
N ASP A 136 9.51 -2.61 -6.36
CA ASP A 136 10.80 -2.81 -5.69
C ASP A 136 10.65 -2.66 -4.16
N ALA A 137 10.01 -1.58 -3.71
CA ALA A 137 9.77 -1.34 -2.29
C ALA A 137 8.76 -2.31 -1.65
N ALA A 138 7.72 -2.72 -2.37
CA ALA A 138 6.71 -3.66 -1.88
C ALA A 138 7.19 -5.13 -1.88
N GLY A 139 8.26 -5.45 -2.60
CA GLY A 139 8.76 -6.81 -2.77
C GLY A 139 8.08 -7.62 -3.89
N GLY A 140 7.52 -6.93 -4.89
CA GLY A 140 6.95 -7.51 -6.11
C GLY A 140 5.41 -7.46 -6.19
N ALA A 141 4.87 -7.70 -7.39
CA ALA A 141 3.43 -7.56 -7.68
C ALA A 141 2.54 -8.52 -6.87
N HIS A 142 3.03 -9.74 -6.63
CA HIS A 142 2.37 -10.76 -5.82
C HIS A 142 2.18 -10.34 -4.35
N ARG A 143 2.95 -9.35 -3.85
CA ARG A 143 2.80 -8.80 -2.50
C ARG A 143 1.77 -7.70 -2.42
N VAL A 144 1.35 -7.12 -3.54
CA VAL A 144 0.39 -6.01 -3.56
C VAL A 144 -1.03 -6.55 -3.38
N GLU A 145 -1.75 -6.03 -2.38
CA GLU A 145 -3.15 -6.34 -2.13
C GLU A 145 -4.08 -5.18 -2.47
N ALA A 146 -3.62 -3.93 -2.28
CA ALA A 146 -4.39 -2.73 -2.62
C ALA A 146 -3.57 -1.71 -3.40
N PHE A 147 -4.25 -0.88 -4.18
CA PHE A 147 -3.62 0.18 -4.99
C PHE A 147 -4.43 1.48 -5.04
N GLY A 148 -3.77 2.57 -5.39
CA GLY A 148 -4.36 3.90 -5.49
C GLY A 148 -3.53 4.81 -6.38
N LYS A 149 -4.13 5.92 -6.82
CA LYS A 149 -3.44 6.97 -7.56
C LYS A 149 -3.91 8.34 -7.13
N ALA A 150 -3.09 9.35 -7.33
CA ALA A 150 -3.51 10.73 -7.11
C ALA A 150 -2.74 11.69 -8.00
N VAL A 151 -3.20 12.94 -8.06
CA VAL A 151 -2.47 14.02 -8.70
C VAL A 151 -2.61 15.32 -7.92
N VAL A 152 -1.52 16.10 -7.85
CA VAL A 152 -1.56 17.50 -7.43
C VAL A 152 -1.17 18.36 -8.63
N VAL A 153 -2.04 19.27 -9.02
CA VAL A 153 -1.84 20.22 -10.11
C VAL A 153 -1.31 21.55 -9.56
N GLY A 154 -0.21 22.06 -10.12
CA GLY A 154 0.31 23.39 -9.81
C GLY A 154 -0.66 24.51 -10.22
N LEU A 155 -0.53 25.66 -9.58
CA LEU A 155 -1.49 26.76 -9.71
C LEU A 155 -1.59 27.44 -11.09
N ASP A 156 -0.72 27.12 -12.05
CA ASP A 156 -0.85 27.61 -13.45
C ASP A 156 -1.57 26.58 -14.35
N GLY A 157 -1.88 25.38 -13.85
CA GLY A 157 -2.70 24.38 -14.53
C GLY A 157 -4.16 24.38 -14.09
N GLU A 158 -4.98 23.52 -14.68
CA GLU A 158 -6.40 23.30 -14.33
C GLU A 158 -6.64 21.87 -13.84
N ALA A 159 -7.78 21.62 -13.18
CA ALA A 159 -8.14 20.29 -12.70
C ALA A 159 -8.11 19.23 -13.83
N GLU A 160 -8.57 19.60 -15.02
CA GLU A 160 -8.58 18.72 -16.19
C GLU A 160 -7.18 18.24 -16.59
N HIS A 161 -6.12 19.04 -16.36
CA HIS A 161 -4.75 18.60 -16.58
C HIS A 161 -4.37 17.40 -15.69
N GLY A 162 -4.82 17.42 -14.43
CA GLY A 162 -4.65 16.29 -13.51
C GLY A 162 -5.49 15.10 -13.94
N ALA A 163 -6.78 15.35 -14.19
CA ALA A 163 -7.73 14.35 -14.62
C ALA A 163 -7.29 13.62 -15.89
N ALA A 164 -6.75 14.34 -16.87
CA ALA A 164 -6.26 13.77 -18.13
C ALA A 164 -5.17 12.70 -17.90
N PHE A 165 -4.34 12.85 -16.87
CA PHE A 165 -3.33 11.85 -16.51
C PHE A 165 -3.90 10.67 -15.72
N ILE A 166 -4.75 10.93 -14.72
CA ILE A 166 -5.18 9.87 -13.80
C ILE A 166 -6.51 9.20 -14.20
N HIS A 167 -7.36 9.81 -15.02
CA HIS A 167 -8.66 9.27 -15.43
C HIS A 167 -8.67 8.59 -16.80
N THR A 168 -7.54 8.55 -17.49
CA THR A 168 -7.37 7.88 -18.78
C THR A 168 -6.67 6.51 -18.63
N PRO A 169 -6.79 5.61 -19.62
CA PRO A 169 -6.16 4.28 -19.56
C PRO A 169 -4.63 4.33 -19.45
N TYR A 170 -3.99 5.36 -20.00
CA TYR A 170 -2.53 5.45 -20.15
C TYR A 170 -1.74 5.35 -18.84
N PHE A 171 -2.30 5.85 -17.73
CA PHE A 171 -1.72 5.67 -16.41
C PHE A 171 -2.30 4.46 -15.68
N GLY A 172 -3.63 4.34 -15.68
CA GLY A 172 -4.35 3.34 -14.90
C GLY A 172 -4.11 1.90 -15.35
N ASP A 173 -4.08 1.64 -16.66
CA ASP A 173 -3.88 0.28 -17.19
C ASP A 173 -2.46 -0.20 -17.00
N VAL A 174 -1.47 0.69 -17.11
CA VAL A 174 -0.08 0.37 -16.79
C VAL A 174 0.07 -0.04 -15.33
N LEU A 175 -0.54 0.71 -14.41
CA LEU A 175 -0.48 0.38 -12.99
C LEU A 175 -1.22 -0.93 -12.68
N ARG A 176 -2.41 -1.15 -13.27
CA ARG A 176 -3.14 -2.42 -13.16
C ARG A 176 -2.33 -3.60 -13.65
N TRP A 177 -1.78 -3.51 -14.86
CA TRP A 177 -0.96 -4.57 -15.44
C TRP A 177 0.25 -4.89 -14.56
N ALA A 178 0.98 -3.87 -14.11
CA ALA A 178 2.18 -4.05 -13.30
C ALA A 178 1.88 -4.66 -11.92
N THR A 179 0.71 -4.38 -11.35
CA THR A 179 0.30 -4.87 -10.02
C THR A 179 -0.55 -6.14 -10.08
N GLU A 180 -0.81 -6.69 -11.27
CA GLU A 180 -1.74 -7.81 -11.50
C GLU A 180 -3.16 -7.50 -10.98
N GLY A 181 -3.56 -6.23 -11.06
CA GLY A 181 -4.86 -5.72 -10.61
C GLY A 181 -5.88 -5.61 -11.74
N THR A 182 -7.16 -5.72 -11.39
CA THR A 182 -8.31 -5.61 -12.31
C THR A 182 -9.33 -4.58 -11.87
N SER A 183 -9.26 -4.13 -10.62
CA SER A 183 -10.22 -3.18 -10.05
C SER A 183 -10.06 -1.77 -10.62
N ILE A 184 -11.12 -0.99 -10.47
CA ILE A 184 -11.02 0.47 -10.57
C ILE A 184 -10.03 0.92 -9.50
N ILE A 185 -9.02 1.67 -9.92
CA ILE A 185 -8.01 2.22 -9.02
C ILE A 185 -8.65 3.43 -8.34
N ALA A 186 -8.73 3.41 -7.00
CA ALA A 186 -9.20 4.54 -6.21
C ALA A 186 -8.31 5.77 -6.46
N PHE A 187 -8.92 6.96 -6.43
CA PHE A 187 -8.22 8.18 -6.81
C PHE A 187 -8.59 9.38 -5.96
N SER A 188 -7.71 10.37 -5.97
CA SER A 188 -7.95 11.72 -5.48
C SER A 188 -7.17 12.71 -6.35
N GLU A 189 -7.64 13.95 -6.39
CA GLU A 189 -6.95 15.03 -7.07
C GLU A 189 -7.03 16.31 -6.24
N ALA A 190 -6.00 17.12 -6.36
CA ALA A 190 -5.95 18.43 -5.75
C ALA A 190 -5.28 19.43 -6.70
N ARG A 191 -5.53 20.71 -6.46
CA ARG A 191 -4.77 21.81 -7.02
C ARG A 191 -4.18 22.59 -5.85
N GLY A 192 -2.88 22.86 -5.89
CA GLY A 192 -2.20 23.45 -4.75
C GLY A 192 -0.81 23.98 -5.08
N ASP A 193 -0.26 24.69 -4.09
CA ASP A 193 1.12 25.16 -4.13
C ASP A 193 2.12 24.06 -3.78
N ALA A 194 3.41 24.38 -3.88
CA ALA A 194 4.48 23.48 -3.51
C ALA A 194 4.33 23.02 -2.05
N GLY A 195 4.35 21.71 -1.84
CA GLY A 195 4.19 21.11 -0.52
C GLY A 195 2.75 20.87 -0.10
N GLU A 196 1.78 20.98 -1.00
CA GLU A 196 0.43 20.44 -0.78
C GLU A 196 0.50 18.94 -0.44
N THR A 197 -0.26 18.52 0.57
CA THR A 197 -0.34 17.10 0.98
C THR A 197 -1.54 16.47 0.29
N ILE A 198 -1.32 15.33 -0.37
CA ILE A 198 -2.40 14.56 -0.99
C ILE A 198 -2.60 13.23 -0.27
N THR A 199 -3.86 12.90 0.01
CA THR A 199 -4.26 11.58 0.52
C THR A 199 -4.57 10.67 -0.65
N VAL A 200 -3.84 9.57 -0.80
CA VAL A 200 -4.07 8.58 -1.85
C VAL A 200 -4.96 7.47 -1.30
N PRO A 201 -6.25 7.39 -1.69
CA PRO A 201 -7.10 6.28 -1.29
C PRO A 201 -6.68 5.01 -2.03
N MET A 202 -6.84 3.86 -1.38
CA MET A 202 -6.52 2.55 -1.94
C MET A 202 -7.65 1.56 -1.66
N TRP A 203 -7.96 0.72 -2.66
CA TRP A 203 -8.88 -0.42 -2.57
C TRP A 203 -8.18 -1.70 -3.02
N HIS A 204 -8.77 -2.86 -2.72
CA HIS A 204 -8.21 -4.15 -3.13
C HIS A 204 -8.04 -4.23 -4.65
N LYS A 205 -6.88 -4.72 -5.11
CA LYS A 205 -6.47 -4.65 -6.51
C LYS A 205 -7.35 -5.46 -7.47
N THR A 206 -8.02 -6.52 -7.00
CA THR A 206 -8.91 -7.37 -7.81
C THR A 206 -10.34 -7.45 -7.31
N ALA A 207 -10.67 -6.81 -6.18
CA ALA A 207 -11.98 -6.90 -5.56
C ALA A 207 -12.34 -5.57 -4.89
N ALA A 208 -12.63 -4.54 -5.68
CA ALA A 208 -12.90 -3.18 -5.20
C ALA A 208 -13.96 -3.07 -4.10
N ALA A 209 -14.87 -4.03 -3.95
CA ALA A 209 -15.86 -4.04 -2.88
C ALA A 209 -15.29 -4.47 -1.51
N THR A 210 -14.09 -5.06 -1.44
CA THR A 210 -13.53 -5.65 -0.22
C THR A 210 -13.19 -4.58 0.82
N ARG A 211 -14.09 -4.40 1.80
CA ARG A 211 -14.02 -3.30 2.77
C ARG A 211 -12.76 -3.29 3.63
N SER A 212 -12.16 -4.44 3.91
CA SER A 212 -10.93 -4.54 4.72
C SER A 212 -9.75 -3.76 4.11
N HIS A 213 -9.79 -3.50 2.79
CA HIS A 213 -8.72 -2.84 2.04
C HIS A 213 -8.94 -1.35 1.83
N TYR A 214 -10.08 -0.78 2.25
CA TYR A 214 -10.32 0.65 2.16
C TYR A 214 -9.39 1.38 3.12
N GLN A 215 -8.33 1.99 2.59
CA GLN A 215 -7.29 2.64 3.36
C GLN A 215 -6.65 3.75 2.53
N SER A 216 -5.71 4.48 3.11
CA SER A 216 -5.01 5.55 2.42
C SER A 216 -3.59 5.75 2.94
N VAL A 217 -2.77 6.43 2.15
CA VAL A 217 -1.46 6.96 2.56
C VAL A 217 -1.39 8.44 2.20
N GLN A 218 -0.73 9.23 3.03
CA GLN A 218 -0.50 10.65 2.77
C GLN A 218 0.86 10.85 2.12
N VAL A 219 0.91 11.70 1.10
CA VAL A 219 2.13 12.00 0.37
C VAL A 219 2.28 13.51 0.27
N ARG A 220 3.51 13.98 0.50
CA ARG A 220 3.88 15.38 0.36
C ARG A 220 5.24 15.48 -0.31
N VAL A 221 5.36 16.32 -1.34
CA VAL A 221 6.65 16.67 -1.95
C VAL A 221 6.96 18.12 -1.58
N PRO A 222 7.93 18.40 -0.68
CA PRO A 222 8.06 19.72 -0.06
C PRO A 222 8.20 20.93 -1.01
N ASP A 223 8.77 20.73 -2.19
CA ASP A 223 9.03 21.75 -3.21
C ASP A 223 8.22 21.53 -4.51
N ALA A 224 7.15 20.72 -4.46
CA ALA A 224 6.33 20.41 -5.62
C ALA A 224 4.83 20.30 -5.28
N PRO A 225 3.94 20.53 -6.25
CA PRO A 225 4.23 21.04 -7.59
C PRO A 225 4.71 22.50 -7.54
N ARG A 226 5.66 22.87 -8.39
CA ARG A 226 5.77 24.29 -8.79
C ARG A 226 4.53 24.67 -9.58
N ARG A 227 4.31 25.97 -9.77
CA ARG A 227 3.09 26.48 -10.43
C ARG A 227 2.83 25.83 -11.79
N ASP A 228 3.89 25.54 -12.55
CA ASP A 228 3.85 24.93 -13.88
C ASP A 228 4.05 23.40 -13.89
N GLU A 229 3.82 22.72 -12.76
CA GLU A 229 4.08 21.29 -12.60
C GLU A 229 2.84 20.47 -12.23
N LEU A 230 2.99 19.16 -12.35
CA LEU A 230 2.09 18.13 -11.83
C LEU A 230 2.89 17.20 -10.92
N VAL A 231 2.28 16.79 -9.81
CA VAL A 231 2.78 15.67 -8.99
C VAL A 231 1.85 14.49 -9.20
N LEU A 232 2.30 13.50 -9.96
CA LEU A 232 1.57 12.26 -10.20
C LEU A 232 1.98 11.22 -9.16
N VAL A 233 1.01 10.60 -8.49
CA VAL A 233 1.25 9.67 -7.40
C VAL A 233 0.58 8.33 -7.71
N ALA A 234 1.29 7.24 -7.44
CA ALA A 234 0.72 5.91 -7.34
C ALA A 234 1.09 5.33 -5.98
N ALA A 235 0.19 4.54 -5.39
CA ALA A 235 0.39 3.91 -4.10
C ALA A 235 -0.05 2.45 -4.11
N VAL A 236 0.61 1.64 -3.28
CA VAL A 236 0.26 0.24 -3.04
C VAL A 236 0.28 -0.07 -1.54
N SER A 237 -0.51 -1.05 -1.12
CA SER A 237 -0.40 -1.67 0.20
C SER A 237 -0.18 -3.17 0.06
N THR A 238 0.67 -3.72 0.93
CA THR A 238 0.94 -5.17 1.00
C THR A 238 -0.09 -5.93 1.82
N SER A 239 -1.06 -5.24 2.42
CA SER A 239 -2.11 -5.86 3.23
C SER A 239 -3.39 -5.02 3.29
N ALA A 240 -4.46 -5.63 3.79
CA ALA A 240 -5.62 -4.95 4.37
C ALA A 240 -5.24 -3.96 5.51
N ARG A 241 -6.24 -3.23 6.03
CA ARG A 241 -6.06 -2.44 7.26
C ARG A 241 -5.62 -3.34 8.41
N PRO A 242 -4.66 -2.91 9.26
CA PRO A 242 -4.05 -3.74 10.29
C PRO A 242 -5.01 -4.47 11.23
N ARG A 243 -6.17 -3.88 11.51
CA ARG A 243 -7.19 -4.42 12.43
C ARG A 243 -8.59 -4.43 11.81
N ALA A 244 -8.71 -4.79 10.53
CA ALA A 244 -9.99 -4.86 9.83
C ALA A 244 -10.98 -5.80 10.55
N ARG A 245 -12.12 -5.26 11.01
CA ARG A 245 -13.12 -6.01 11.82
C ARG A 245 -14.56 -5.48 11.71
N ILE A 246 -14.87 -4.81 10.60
CA ILE A 246 -16.16 -4.13 10.38
C ILE A 246 -17.00 -4.80 9.29
N GLY A 247 -16.77 -6.10 9.05
CA GLY A 247 -17.40 -6.86 7.97
C GLY A 247 -17.08 -6.32 6.57
N ASP A 248 -17.92 -6.71 5.62
CA ASP A 248 -17.91 -6.30 4.22
C ASP A 248 -19.33 -5.93 3.74
N ARG A 249 -19.44 -5.32 2.55
CA ARG A 249 -20.70 -4.89 1.95
C ARG A 249 -21.69 -6.04 1.76
N THR A 250 -21.19 -7.26 1.57
CA THR A 250 -22.00 -8.47 1.45
C THR A 250 -22.51 -9.02 2.79
N THR A 251 -21.98 -8.52 3.91
CA THR A 251 -22.34 -8.95 5.27
C THR A 251 -23.09 -7.88 6.07
N ASP A 252 -23.34 -6.71 5.47
CA ASP A 252 -24.08 -5.64 6.13
C ASP A 252 -25.53 -6.08 6.38
N ALA A 253 -26.04 -5.81 7.58
CA ALA A 253 -27.47 -5.85 7.81
C ALA A 253 -28.15 -4.77 6.95
N PRO A 254 -29.32 -5.05 6.34
CA PRO A 254 -30.08 -4.04 5.63
C PRO A 254 -30.39 -2.86 6.56
N PHE A 255 -30.11 -1.65 6.09
CA PHE A 255 -30.48 -0.40 6.75
C PHE A 255 -31.48 0.32 5.85
N ASP A 256 -32.69 0.58 6.35
CA ASP A 256 -33.71 1.34 5.63
C ASP A 256 -33.59 2.83 6.01
N PRO A 257 -33.05 3.70 5.14
CA PRO A 257 -32.91 5.12 5.43
C PRO A 257 -34.26 5.87 5.42
N SER A 258 -35.35 5.23 4.99
CA SER A 258 -36.69 5.82 4.98
C SER A 258 -37.47 5.57 6.28
N ASP A 259 -37.00 4.65 7.13
CA ASP A 259 -37.61 4.35 8.43
C ASP A 259 -37.01 5.24 9.54
N PRO A 260 -37.76 6.21 10.10
CA PRO A 260 -37.27 7.03 11.20
C PRO A 260 -36.93 6.20 12.45
N ALA A 261 -37.54 5.02 12.64
CA ALA A 261 -37.23 4.14 13.76
C ALA A 261 -35.85 3.48 13.64
N ALA A 262 -35.31 3.31 12.43
CA ALA A 262 -33.96 2.79 12.19
C ALA A 262 -32.84 3.71 12.71
N TYR A 263 -33.16 4.99 12.98
CA TYR A 263 -32.25 5.97 13.57
C TYR A 263 -32.33 6.02 15.12
N GLY A 264 -33.23 5.25 15.74
CA GLY A 264 -33.45 5.21 17.19
C GLY A 264 -32.47 4.28 17.90
N HIS A 265 -31.57 4.85 18.71
CA HIS A 265 -30.74 4.08 19.64
C HIS A 265 -31.59 3.45 20.74
N GLY A 266 -31.26 2.20 21.11
CA GLY A 266 -31.78 1.56 22.30
C GLY A 266 -31.48 2.38 23.55
N ASN A 267 -32.51 2.93 24.17
CA ASN A 267 -32.49 3.27 25.59
C ASN A 267 -32.83 1.99 26.36
N GLY A 268 -31.80 1.35 26.91
CA GLY A 268 -31.96 0.67 28.19
C GLY A 268 -32.23 1.72 29.28
N ASP A 269 -32.94 1.29 30.32
CA ASP A 269 -33.30 2.03 31.54
C ASP A 269 -34.41 3.09 31.45
N THR A 270 -35.65 2.61 31.49
CA THR A 270 -36.54 3.05 32.58
C THR A 270 -36.69 1.91 33.57
N GLY A 271 -35.69 1.75 34.44
CA GLY A 271 -35.87 1.01 35.68
C GLY A 271 -37.07 1.58 36.41
N THR A 272 -38.18 0.86 36.38
CA THR A 272 -39.25 1.05 37.34
C THR A 272 -38.71 0.60 38.69
N SER A 273 -38.03 1.52 39.40
CA SER A 273 -37.92 1.42 40.84
C SER A 273 -39.35 1.50 41.38
N SER A 274 -39.95 0.33 41.60
CA SER A 274 -41.16 0.18 42.40
C SER A 274 -40.81 0.58 43.83
N ASP A 275 -41.02 1.86 44.13
CA ASP A 275 -41.06 2.38 45.48
C ASP A 275 -42.33 1.82 46.13
N SER A 276 -42.17 0.77 46.92
CA SER A 276 -43.26 0.14 47.69
C SER A 276 -43.22 0.62 49.14
N THR A 277 -43.57 1.87 49.36
CA THR A 277 -44.12 2.31 50.66
C THR A 277 -45.64 2.34 50.59
N ALA A 278 -46.32 1.42 51.28
CA ALA A 278 -47.41 1.73 52.22
C ALA A 278 -48.17 0.48 52.73
N GLY A 279 -48.27 0.39 54.07
CA GLY A 279 -49.41 -0.16 54.81
C GLY A 279 -49.31 -1.63 55.22
N GLY A 280 -49.53 -2.05 56.46
CA GLY A 280 -50.02 -1.36 57.66
C GLY A 280 -50.59 -2.40 58.64
N ALA A 281 -50.58 -2.04 59.93
CA ALA A 281 -51.45 -2.49 61.02
C ALA A 281 -51.51 -3.99 61.39
N ALA A 282 -50.96 -4.34 62.56
CA ALA A 282 -51.72 -4.64 63.79
C ALA A 282 -50.76 -4.74 64.98
#